data_AF-A0A7W5V9P9-F1
#
_entry.id   AF-A0A7W5V9P9-F1
#
_cell.length_a   1.000
_cell.length_b   1.000
_cell.length_c   1.000
_cell.angle_alpha   90.00
_cell.angle_beta   90.00
_cell.angle_gamma   90.00
#
_symmetry.space_group_name_H-M   'P 1'
#
loop_
_entity.id
_entity.type
_entity.pdbx_description
1 polymer ?
#
loop_
_entity_poly.entity_id
_entity_poly.type
_entity_poly.pdbx_seq_one_letter_code
_entity_poly.pdbx_strand_id
1 'polypeptide(L)' 'MWQKVGNWAAVALVGGFSLLWTGVVLFAVEPTPDWVRAAQVAFGVLLAGWAAHKTSSMLRRTA' A
#
# COMPACT_ATOMS: atom_id res chain seq x y z
N MET A 1 -18.64 -10.37 12.49
CA MET A 1 -17.24 -10.82 12.74
C MET A 1 -16.44 -10.96 11.45
N TRP A 2 -16.97 -11.60 10.40
CA TRP A 2 -16.33 -11.73 9.07
C TRP A 2 -15.91 -10.43 8.39
N GLN A 3 -16.72 -9.37 8.46
CA GLN A 3 -16.37 -8.06 7.89
C GLN A 3 -15.13 -7.43 8.54
N LYS A 4 -14.90 -7.67 9.84
CA LYS A 4 -13.74 -7.14 10.56
C LYS A 4 -12.46 -7.86 10.12
N VAL A 5 -12.53 -9.19 9.99
CA VAL A 5 -11.42 -10.02 9.49
C VAL A 5 -11.11 -9.72 8.02
N GLY A 6 -12.13 -9.62 7.16
CA GLY A 6 -11.93 -9.30 5.74
C GLY A 6 -11.31 -7.91 5.52
N ASN A 7 -11.69 -6.94 6.36
CA ASN A 7 -11.09 -5.61 6.36
C ASN A 7 -9.60 -5.62 6.77
N TRP A 8 -9.24 -6.40 7.79
CA TRP A 8 -7.83 -6.58 8.18
C TRP A 8 -7.02 -7.29 7.09
N ALA A 9 -7.60 -8.31 6.44
CA ALA A 9 -6.96 -9.00 5.33
C ALA A 9 -6.72 -8.06 4.12
N ALA A 10 -7.70 -7.20 3.79
CA ALA A 10 -7.56 -6.21 2.73
C ALA A 10 -6.44 -5.21 3.03
N VAL A 11 -6.36 -4.72 4.27
CA VAL A 11 -5.30 -3.81 4.71
C VAL A 11 -3.92 -4.46 4.63
N ALA A 12 -3.79 -5.72 5.08
CA ALA A 12 -2.53 -6.46 5.01
C ALA A 12 -2.09 -6.68 3.56
N LEU A 13 -3.02 -7.05 2.68
CA LEU A 13 -2.74 -7.30 1.27
C LEU A 13 -2.35 -6.02 0.52
N VAL A 14 -3.10 -4.94 0.71
CA VAL A 14 -2.81 -3.64 0.08
C VAL A 14 -1.50 -3.05 0.63
N GLY A 15 -1.27 -3.14 1.94
CA GLY A 15 -0.04 -2.66 2.56
C GLY A 15 1.19 -3.44 2.09
N GLY A 16 1.11 -4.78 2.05
CA GLY A 16 2.18 -5.63 1.56
C GLY A 16 2.46 -5.41 0.07
N PHE A 17 1.41 -5.34 -0.76
CA PHE A 17 1.54 -5.04 -2.18
C PHE A 17 2.20 -3.68 -2.42
N SER A 18 1.76 -2.64 -1.72
CA SER A 18 2.33 -1.30 -1.81
C SER A 18 3.83 -1.28 -1.50
N LEU A 19 4.25 -2.01 -0.44
CA LEU A 19 5.65 -2.10 -0.05
C LEU A 19 6.49 -2.81 -1.12
N LEU A 20 6.02 -3.96 -1.60
CA LEU A 20 6.67 -4.72 -2.66
C LEU A 20 6.75 -3.92 -3.97
N TRP A 21 5.65 -3.28 -4.36
CA TRP A 21 5.56 -2.46 -5.57
C TRP A 21 6.56 -1.30 -5.51
N THR A 22 6.61 -0.57 -4.40
CA THR A 22 7.56 0.53 -4.23
C THR A 22 9.01 0.04 -4.33
N GLY A 23 9.32 -1.12 -3.72
CA GLY A 23 10.62 -1.77 -3.88
C GLY A 23 10.94 -2.11 -5.34
N VAL A 24 10.01 -2.75 -6.05
CA VAL A 24 10.17 -3.09 -7.47
C VAL A 24 10.44 -1.83 -8.29
N VAL A 25 9.68 -0.75 -8.10
CA VAL A 25 9.83 0.49 -8.89
C VAL A 25 11.19 1.14 -8.64
N LEU A 26 11.69 1.11 -7.40
CA LEU A 26 12.99 1.69 -7.05
C LEU A 26 14.17 0.88 -7.61
N PHE A 27 14.06 -0.45 -7.60
CA PHE A 27 15.15 -1.37 -7.97
C PHE A 27 15.04 -1.97 -9.37
N ALA A 28 13.95 -1.72 -10.10
CA ALA A 28 13.80 -2.17 -11.48
C ALA A 28 14.91 -1.58 -12.35
N VAL A 29 15.64 -2.47 -13.03
CA VAL A 29 16.70 -2.13 -13.99
C VAL A 29 16.11 -1.72 -15.34
N GLU A 30 14.86 -2.08 -15.62
CA GLU A 30 14.17 -1.75 -16.86
C GLU A 30 14.14 -0.24 -17.14
N PRO A 31 14.55 0.19 -18.34
CA PRO A 31 14.50 1.59 -18.74
C PRO A 31 13.04 2.03 -18.87
N THR A 32 12.52 2.62 -17.81
CA THR A 32 11.21 3.29 -17.77
C THR A 32 11.45 4.80 -17.75
N PRO A 33 10.64 5.60 -18.46
CA PRO A 33 10.74 7.05 -18.37
C PRO A 33 10.61 7.52 -16.91
N ASP A 34 11.44 8.48 -16.49
CA ASP A 34 11.50 8.93 -15.09
C ASP A 34 10.13 9.40 -14.56
N TRP A 35 9.30 10.00 -15.41
CA TRP A 35 7.95 10.43 -15.04
C TRP A 35 7.02 9.23 -14.73
N VAL A 36 7.19 8.10 -15.42
CA VAL A 36 6.44 6.86 -15.16
C VAL A 36 6.89 6.31 -13.81
N ARG A 37 8.18 6.31 -13.55
CA ARG A 37 8.76 5.89 -12.26
C ARG A 37 8.23 6.74 -11.11
N ALA A 38 8.19 8.06 -11.27
CA ALA A 38 7.64 8.98 -10.29
C ALA A 38 6.14 8.72 -10.03
N ALA A 39 5.35 8.50 -11.09
CA ALA A 39 3.93 8.16 -10.94
C ALA A 39 3.72 6.81 -10.23
N GLN A 40 4.56 5.82 -10.52
CA GLN A 40 4.50 4.50 -9.88
C GLN A 40 4.90 4.56 -8.39
N VAL A 41 5.92 5.33 -8.03
CA VAL A 41 6.29 5.58 -6.63
C VAL A 41 5.17 6.33 -5.91
N ALA A 42 4.63 7.39 -6.51
CA ALA A 42 3.51 8.13 -5.92
C ALA A 42 2.30 7.23 -5.67
N PHE A 43 1.98 6.34 -6.60
CA PHE A 43 0.93 5.33 -6.44
C PHE A 43 1.21 4.39 -5.25
N GLY A 44 2.44 3.87 -5.15
CA GLY A 44 2.86 3.04 -4.03
C GLY A 44 2.71 3.75 -2.68
N VAL A 45 3.18 5.01 -2.58
CA VAL A 45 3.09 5.82 -1.36
C VAL A 45 1.63 6.11 -0.98
N LEU A 46 0.77 6.41 -1.96
CA LEU A 46 -0.66 6.63 -1.70
C LEU A 46 -1.34 5.37 -1.15
N LEU A 47 -1.03 4.19 -1.69
CA LEU A 47 -1.55 2.93 -1.16
C LEU A 47 -1.06 2.65 0.26
N ALA A 48 0.22 2.90 0.54
CA ALA A 48 0.78 2.77 1.89
C ALA A 48 0.08 3.70 2.88
N GLY A 49 -0.10 4.97 2.49
CA GLY A 49 -0.81 5.97 3.28
C GLY A 49 -2.27 5.59 3.54
N TRP A 50 -2.97 5.08 2.52
CA TRP A 50 -4.34 4.57 2.66
C TRP A 50 -4.40 3.38 3.63
N ALA A 51 -3.48 2.41 3.50
CA ALA A 51 -3.42 1.26 4.37
C ALA A 51 -3.17 1.68 5.82
N ALA A 52 -2.21 2.57 6.08
CA ALA A 52 -1.94 3.11 7.41
C ALA A 52 -3.13 3.87 8.01
N HIS A 53 -3.80 4.72 7.21
CA HIS A 53 -5.02 5.40 7.62
C HIS A 53 -6.12 4.39 7.98
N LYS A 54 -6.29 3.34 7.17
CA LYS A 54 -7.30 2.32 7.42
C LYS A 54 -6.99 1.52 8.69
N THR A 55 -5.75 1.09 8.88
CA THR A 55 -5.25 0.44 10.11
C THR A 55 -5.55 1.29 11.34
N SER A 56 -5.14 2.56 11.35
CA SER A 56 -5.37 3.46 12.50
C SER A 56 -6.85 3.64 12.81
N SER A 57 -7.71 3.74 11.79
CA SER A 57 -9.15 3.84 11.97
C SER A 57 -9.79 2.56 12.55
N MET A 58 -9.22 1.38 12.24
CA MET A 58 -9.69 0.10 12.77
C MET A 58 -9.22 -0.14 14.20
N LEU A 59 -7.99 0.27 14.53
CA LEU A 59 -7.48 0.27 15.90
C LEU A 59 -8.36 1.15 16.80
N ARG A 60 -8.67 2.38 16.38
CA ARG A 60 -9.56 3.29 17.13
C ARG A 60 -10.99 2.78 17.34
N ARG A 61 -11.47 1.87 16.48
CA ARG A 61 -12.80 1.25 16.61
C ARG A 61 -12.78 -0.07 17.40
N THR A 62 -11.60 -0.57 17.75
CA THR A 62 -11.42 -1.86 18.44
C THR A 62 -10.91 -1.69 19.86
N ALA A 63 -10.18 -0.62 20.15
CA ALA A 63 -9.89 -0.14 21.51
C ALA A 63 -11.13 0.52 22.12
#